data_AF-F8PJG5-F1
#
_entry.id   AF-F8PJG5-F1
#
_cell.length_a   1.000
_cell.length_b   1.000
_cell.length_c   1.000
_cell.angle_alpha   90.00
_cell.angle_beta   90.00
_cell.angle_gamma   90.00
#
_symmetry.space_group_name_H-M   'P 1'
#
loop_
_entity.id
_entity.type
_entity.pdbx_description
1 polymer ?
#
loop_
_entity_poly.entity_id
_entity_poly.type
_entity_poly.pdbx_seq_one_letter_code
_entity_poly.pdbx_strand_id
1 'polypeptide(L)'
;MSELDTQPAKNPPTPLPLDERLYVLKPEASAFFKSHTGIHDDDALKSHILDVQAKAYKGSPKTTVPKLNTVTTLNALRGHISALHAAAFFHLFSEEQQLAVGRSLAPLLSPLPGSVIFGYHIGKKEKGLIEMFGHTLFCHCPETWAAMWDGVVFAKGTVRVDVKLQEKRPSMELSPKVTGNIPAEEAKAMMWLVWSVTRL
;
A
#
# COMPACT_ATOMS: atom_id res chain seq x y z
N MET A 1 -14.48 -13.21 35.70
CA MET A 1 -13.87 -12.98 34.37
C MET A 1 -13.91 -11.48 34.14
N SER A 2 -12.81 -10.79 34.43
CA SER A 2 -12.72 -9.33 34.39
C SER A 2 -12.49 -8.85 32.96
N GLU A 3 -13.37 -7.95 32.50
CA GLU A 3 -13.24 -7.22 31.25
C GLU A 3 -11.94 -6.41 31.26
N LEU A 4 -11.06 -6.66 30.29
CA LEU A 4 -9.88 -5.83 30.06
C LEU A 4 -10.33 -4.61 29.25
N ASP A 5 -10.60 -3.52 29.96
CA ASP A 5 -10.90 -2.20 29.39
C ASP A 5 -9.65 -1.66 28.66
N THR A 6 -9.53 -1.94 27.36
CA THR A 6 -8.54 -1.29 26.50
C THR A 6 -9.06 0.09 26.09
N GLN A 7 -8.92 1.06 27.00
CA GLN A 7 -8.99 2.47 26.64
C GLN A 7 -7.83 2.80 25.67
N PRO A 8 -8.09 3.52 24.56
CA PRO A 8 -7.03 4.01 23.70
C PRO A 8 -6.11 4.94 24.51
N ALA A 9 -4.80 4.75 24.39
CA ALA A 9 -3.79 5.55 25.08
C ALA A 9 -4.09 7.05 24.90
N LYS A 10 -4.32 7.76 26.01
CA LYS A 10 -4.78 9.16 26.03
C LYS A 10 -3.79 10.17 25.47
N ASN A 11 -2.58 9.78 25.08
CA ASN A 11 -1.62 10.63 24.39
C ASN A 11 -0.79 9.77 23.42
N PRO A 12 -0.68 10.13 22.13
CA PRO A 12 0.31 9.50 21.26
C PRO A 12 1.72 9.75 21.84
N PRO A 13 2.65 8.79 21.75
CA PRO A 13 4.01 8.98 22.22
C PRO A 13 4.61 10.20 21.53
N THR A 14 5.16 11.11 22.34
CA THR A 14 5.82 12.32 21.87
C THR A 14 6.93 11.90 20.89
N PRO A 15 6.99 12.48 19.68
CA PRO A 15 8.08 12.19 18.75
C PRO A 15 9.42 12.45 19.44
N LEU A 16 10.30 11.45 19.46
CA LEU A 16 11.62 11.58 20.08
C LEU A 16 12.38 12.71 19.38
N PRO A 17 12.88 13.71 20.11
CA PRO A 17 13.61 14.83 19.51
C PRO A 17 14.81 14.30 18.72
N LEU A 18 15.10 14.92 17.57
CA LEU A 18 16.33 14.66 16.84
C LEU A 18 17.51 15.04 17.74
N ASP A 19 18.26 14.04 18.19
CA ASP A 19 19.45 14.22 18.99
C ASP A 19 20.68 14.10 18.09
N GLU A 20 21.32 15.24 17.82
CA GLU A 20 22.53 15.34 16.99
C GLU A 20 23.68 14.45 17.50
N ARG A 21 23.67 14.08 18.79
CA ARG A 21 24.69 13.22 19.41
C ARG A 21 24.55 11.75 19.01
N LEU A 22 23.39 11.34 18.51
CA LEU A 22 23.16 10.00 17.99
C LEU A 22 23.66 9.84 16.55
N TYR A 23 24.01 10.94 15.89
CA TYR A 23 24.48 10.92 14.51
C TYR A 23 26.00 10.76 14.44
N VAL A 24 26.45 9.51 14.25
CA VAL A 24 27.85 9.14 14.05
C VAL A 24 28.03 8.62 12.62
N LEU A 25 28.61 9.45 11.74
CA LEU A 25 29.04 9.04 10.41
C LEU A 25 30.30 8.19 10.52
N LYS A 26 30.19 6.91 10.15
CA LYS A 26 31.38 6.07 9.95
C LYS A 26 32.17 6.58 8.74
N PRO A 27 33.52 6.43 8.71
CA PRO A 27 34.36 6.94 7.63
C PRO A 27 33.92 6.49 6.22
N GLU A 28 33.44 5.26 6.11
CA GLU A 28 32.98 4.66 4.85
C GLU A 28 31.70 5.34 4.34
N ALA A 29 30.80 5.71 5.26
CA ALA A 29 29.58 6.42 4.94
C ALA A 29 29.86 7.89 4.58
N SER A 30 30.82 8.54 5.26
CA SER A 30 31.24 9.90 4.91
C SER A 30 31.77 9.95 3.47
N ALA A 31 32.67 9.05 3.09
CA ALA A 31 33.21 8.97 1.73
C ALA A 31 32.11 8.81 0.66
N PHE A 32 31.13 7.94 0.92
CA PHE A 32 29.97 7.76 0.05
C PHE A 32 29.19 9.06 -0.15
N PHE A 33 28.83 9.76 0.93
CA PHE A 33 28.05 10.99 0.81
C PHE A 33 28.85 12.15 0.22
N LYS A 34 30.14 12.30 0.53
CA LYS A 34 31.00 13.31 -0.11
C LYS A 34 31.04 13.15 -1.63
N SER A 35 31.16 11.90 -2.10
CA SER A 35 31.18 11.59 -3.53
C SER A 35 29.88 11.94 -4.26
N HIS A 36 28.72 11.86 -3.59
CA HIS A 36 27.41 12.03 -4.23
C HIS A 36 26.80 13.42 -4.01
N THR A 37 27.16 14.10 -2.93
CA THR A 37 26.67 15.44 -2.60
C THR A 37 27.58 16.55 -3.14
N GLY A 38 28.83 16.24 -3.46
CA GLY A 38 29.86 17.24 -3.78
C GLY A 38 30.32 18.06 -2.58
N ILE A 39 29.82 17.76 -1.37
CA ILE A 39 30.23 18.43 -0.12
C ILE A 39 31.41 17.63 0.45
N HIS A 40 32.62 18.17 0.37
CA HIS A 40 33.84 17.48 0.82
C HIS A 40 34.25 17.78 2.26
N ASP A 41 33.69 18.85 2.84
CA ASP A 41 33.89 19.24 4.23
C ASP A 41 32.99 18.42 5.16
N ASP A 42 33.56 17.82 6.21
CA ASP A 42 32.84 16.88 7.09
C ASP A 42 31.77 17.59 7.95
N ASP A 43 32.04 18.79 8.41
CA ASP A 43 31.10 19.57 9.23
C ASP A 43 29.93 20.07 8.38
N ALA A 44 30.20 20.55 7.17
CA ALA A 44 29.19 20.93 6.20
C ALA A 44 28.35 19.73 5.76
N LEU A 45 28.97 18.55 5.58
CA LEU A 45 28.26 17.33 5.22
C LEU A 45 27.34 16.86 6.36
N LYS A 46 27.84 16.87 7.59
CA LYS A 46 27.05 16.53 8.78
C LYS A 46 25.88 17.50 8.92
N SER A 47 26.13 18.80 8.79
CA SER A 47 25.10 19.84 8.82
C SER A 47 24.04 19.65 7.73
N HIS A 48 24.46 19.36 6.50
CA HIS A 48 23.56 19.08 5.39
C HIS A 48 22.66 17.87 5.65
N ILE A 49 23.23 16.78 6.16
CA ILE A 49 22.46 15.56 6.45
C ILE A 49 21.49 15.79 7.61
N LEU A 50 21.91 16.51 8.66
CA LEU A 50 21.02 16.88 9.77
C LEU A 50 19.90 17.82 9.30
N ASP A 51 20.16 18.75 8.39
CA ASP A 51 19.14 19.62 7.80
C ASP A 51 18.16 18.84 6.92
N VAL A 52 18.63 17.91 6.10
CA VAL A 52 17.75 16.99 5.33
C VAL A 52 16.92 16.11 6.26
N GLN A 53 17.51 15.56 7.31
CA GLN A 53 16.78 14.81 8.34
C GLN A 53 15.76 15.69 9.06
N ALA A 54 16.13 16.91 9.45
CA ALA A 54 15.23 17.86 10.09
C ALA A 54 14.10 18.30 9.16
N LYS A 55 14.37 18.48 7.87
CA LYS A 55 13.35 18.75 6.83
C LYS A 55 12.44 17.56 6.62
N ALA A 56 12.95 16.33 6.62
CA ALA A 56 12.11 15.13 6.56
C ALA A 56 11.25 14.98 7.81
N TYR A 57 11.82 15.28 8.98
CA TYR A 57 11.16 15.21 10.28
C TYR A 57 10.08 16.29 10.44
N LYS A 58 10.39 17.55 10.06
CA LYS A 58 9.46 18.70 10.05
C LYS A 58 8.48 18.65 8.88
N GLY A 59 8.86 18.01 7.78
CA GLY A 59 8.15 17.95 6.50
C GLY A 59 7.27 16.72 6.32
N SER A 60 7.17 15.84 7.31
CA SER A 60 5.93 15.06 7.46
C SER A 60 4.84 16.07 7.77
N PRO A 61 3.88 16.34 6.87
CA PRO A 61 2.85 17.29 7.19
C PRO A 61 2.07 16.65 8.34
N LYS A 62 2.16 17.23 9.53
CA LYS A 62 1.05 17.15 10.50
C LYS A 62 -0.09 18.00 9.93
N THR A 63 -0.56 17.66 8.73
CA THR A 63 -1.80 18.17 8.19
C THR A 63 -2.89 17.72 9.16
N THR A 64 -3.72 18.66 9.58
CA THR A 64 -4.90 18.32 10.39
C THR A 64 -5.74 17.33 9.60
N VAL A 65 -6.09 16.21 10.23
CA VAL A 65 -6.97 15.21 9.62
C VAL A 65 -8.24 15.91 9.13
N PRO A 66 -8.57 15.87 7.83
CA PRO A 66 -9.74 16.54 7.31
C PRO A 66 -11.01 16.01 7.98
N LYS A 67 -11.95 16.90 8.29
CA LYS A 67 -13.29 16.48 8.70
C LYS A 67 -13.96 15.82 7.49
N LEU A 68 -14.35 14.55 7.62
CA LEU A 68 -14.82 13.76 6.48
C LEU A 68 -16.03 14.38 5.76
N ASN A 69 -16.93 15.04 6.51
CA ASN A 69 -18.09 15.74 5.96
C ASN A 69 -17.76 17.02 5.16
N THR A 70 -16.50 17.46 5.18
CA THR A 70 -16.01 18.62 4.41
C THR A 70 -15.19 18.21 3.19
N VAL A 71 -14.90 16.91 3.03
CA VAL A 71 -14.07 16.39 1.95
C VAL A 71 -14.90 16.32 0.67
N THR A 72 -14.48 17.09 -0.34
CA THR A 72 -15.08 17.09 -1.69
C THR A 72 -14.25 16.33 -2.72
N THR A 73 -12.97 16.07 -2.42
CA THR A 73 -12.05 15.34 -3.31
C THR A 73 -11.17 14.39 -2.50
N LEU A 74 -10.79 13.24 -3.08
CA LEU A 74 -9.88 12.29 -2.43
C LEU A 74 -8.49 12.90 -2.14
N ASN A 75 -8.07 13.91 -2.89
CA ASN A 75 -6.79 14.59 -2.67
C ASN A 75 -6.67 15.19 -1.26
N ALA A 76 -7.79 15.62 -0.66
CA ALA A 76 -7.79 16.13 0.71
C ALA A 76 -7.42 15.05 1.74
N LEU A 77 -7.62 13.76 1.43
CA LEU A 77 -7.33 12.63 2.31
C LEU A 77 -5.91 12.08 2.17
N ARG A 78 -5.04 12.70 1.36
CA ARG A 78 -3.65 12.26 1.18
C ARG A 78 -2.91 12.19 2.51
N GLY A 79 -2.25 11.05 2.77
CA GLY A 79 -1.50 10.80 3.99
C GLY A 79 -2.35 10.60 5.25
N HIS A 80 -3.68 10.52 5.15
CA HIS A 80 -4.58 10.49 6.30
C HIS A 80 -5.34 9.18 6.48
N ILE A 81 -5.31 8.27 5.50
CA ILE A 81 -6.03 7.00 5.59
C ILE A 81 -5.14 5.94 6.24
N SER A 82 -5.51 5.48 7.44
CA SER A 82 -4.81 4.37 8.11
C SER A 82 -5.22 3.00 7.55
N ALA A 83 -6.45 2.85 7.08
CA ALA A 83 -6.97 1.62 6.51
C ALA A 83 -7.85 1.90 5.30
N LEU A 84 -7.53 1.32 4.14
CA LEU A 84 -8.31 1.43 2.90
C LEU A 84 -8.77 0.04 2.45
N HIS A 85 -10.08 -0.16 2.35
CA HIS A 85 -10.64 -1.42 1.85
C HIS A 85 -11.01 -1.29 0.37
N ALA A 86 -10.48 -2.17 -0.48
CA ALA A 86 -10.72 -2.20 -1.93
C ALA A 86 -11.00 -3.63 -2.41
N ALA A 87 -12.18 -4.15 -2.08
CA ALA A 87 -12.65 -5.45 -2.57
C ALA A 87 -13.49 -5.31 -3.84
N ALA A 88 -13.46 -6.34 -4.68
CA ALA A 88 -14.19 -6.45 -5.94
C ALA A 88 -14.02 -5.22 -6.86
N PHE A 89 -12.82 -4.62 -6.87
CA PHE A 89 -12.59 -3.33 -7.54
C PHE A 89 -11.55 -3.39 -8.68
N PHE A 90 -10.34 -3.90 -8.42
CA PHE A 90 -9.24 -3.85 -9.39
C PHE A 90 -9.51 -4.59 -10.71
N HIS A 91 -10.22 -5.73 -10.66
CA HIS A 91 -10.53 -6.53 -11.86
C HIS A 91 -11.46 -5.81 -12.87
N LEU A 92 -12.04 -4.65 -12.50
CA LEU A 92 -12.85 -3.82 -13.40
C LEU A 92 -12.00 -3.01 -14.39
N PHE A 93 -10.68 -3.05 -14.27
CA PHE A 93 -9.73 -2.23 -15.01
C PHE A 93 -8.74 -3.07 -15.83
N SER A 94 -8.18 -2.50 -16.91
CA SER A 94 -7.06 -3.09 -17.63
C SER A 94 -5.79 -3.18 -16.76
N GLU A 95 -4.75 -3.89 -17.21
CA GLU A 95 -3.48 -3.98 -16.47
C GLU A 95 -2.90 -2.59 -16.14
N GLU A 96 -2.83 -1.71 -17.14
CA GLU A 96 -2.26 -0.36 -17.01
C GLU A 96 -3.11 0.51 -16.08
N GLN A 97 -4.44 0.35 -16.17
CA GLN A 97 -5.38 1.06 -15.33
C GLN A 97 -5.34 0.55 -13.88
N GLN A 98 -5.13 -0.74 -13.63
CA GLN A 98 -4.93 -1.28 -12.29
C GLN A 98 -3.70 -0.65 -11.62
N LEU A 99 -2.60 -0.52 -12.36
CA LEU A 99 -1.41 0.20 -11.88
C LEU A 99 -1.71 1.69 -11.62
N ALA A 100 -2.41 2.36 -12.52
CA ALA A 100 -2.78 3.78 -12.36
C ALA A 100 -3.67 4.00 -11.12
N VAL A 101 -4.62 3.10 -10.86
CA VAL A 101 -5.45 3.08 -9.65
C VAL A 101 -4.56 2.87 -8.43
N GLY A 102 -3.65 1.89 -8.44
CA GLY A 102 -2.71 1.65 -7.34
C GLY A 102 -1.89 2.90 -7.00
N ARG A 103 -1.34 3.57 -8.02
CA ARG A 103 -0.60 4.84 -7.87
C ARG A 103 -1.46 6.01 -7.37
N SER A 104 -2.76 5.99 -7.65
CA SER A 104 -3.70 7.02 -7.20
C SER A 104 -4.14 6.80 -5.75
N LEU A 105 -4.28 5.55 -5.32
CA LEU A 105 -4.69 5.19 -3.96
C LEU A 105 -3.52 5.23 -2.96
N ALA A 106 -2.31 4.88 -3.38
CA ALA A 106 -1.14 4.83 -2.51
C ALA A 106 -0.86 6.14 -1.72
N PRO A 107 -0.97 7.35 -2.31
CA PRO A 107 -0.80 8.61 -1.59
C PRO A 107 -1.90 8.91 -0.56
N LEU A 108 -3.04 8.22 -0.61
CA LEU A 108 -4.10 8.36 0.39
C LEU A 108 -3.70 7.71 1.71
N LEU A 109 -2.92 6.63 1.65
CA LEU A 109 -2.42 5.94 2.83
C LEU A 109 -1.49 6.84 3.64
N SER A 110 -1.72 6.84 4.95
CA SER A 110 -0.80 7.44 5.91
C SER A 110 0.60 6.84 5.77
N PRO A 111 1.67 7.65 5.90
CA PRO A 111 3.03 7.13 5.89
C PRO A 111 3.40 6.36 7.16
N LEU A 112 2.53 6.33 8.18
CA LEU A 112 2.81 5.64 9.44
C LEU A 112 2.88 4.12 9.24
N PRO A 113 3.88 3.44 9.83
CA PRO A 113 3.95 1.98 9.85
C PRO A 113 2.65 1.34 10.33
N GLY A 114 2.24 0.24 9.69
CA GLY A 114 0.98 -0.44 9.95
C GLY A 114 -0.23 0.11 9.18
N SER A 115 -0.13 1.27 8.52
CA SER A 115 -1.18 1.75 7.62
C SER A 115 -1.33 0.81 6.42
N VAL A 116 -2.55 0.47 6.04
CA VAL A 116 -2.83 -0.68 5.18
C VAL A 116 -3.89 -0.42 4.12
N ILE A 117 -3.66 -0.91 2.90
CA ILE A 117 -4.71 -1.14 1.90
C ILE A 117 -4.92 -2.64 1.75
N PHE A 118 -6.16 -3.10 1.76
CA PHE A 118 -6.47 -4.52 1.69
C PHE A 118 -7.79 -4.77 0.96
N GLY A 119 -7.96 -6.00 0.49
CA GLY A 119 -9.17 -6.41 -0.18
C GLY A 119 -9.03 -7.76 -0.83
N TYR A 120 -9.97 -8.05 -1.72
CA TYR A 120 -9.93 -9.23 -2.55
C TYR A 120 -10.58 -8.97 -3.90
N HIS A 121 -10.12 -9.65 -4.95
CA HIS A 121 -10.75 -9.62 -6.26
C HIS A 121 -10.38 -10.88 -7.04
N ILE A 122 -10.96 -11.05 -8.22
CA ILE A 122 -10.69 -12.20 -9.07
C ILE A 122 -9.21 -12.21 -9.46
N GLY A 123 -8.58 -13.36 -9.34
CA GLY A 123 -7.20 -13.56 -9.73
C GLY A 123 -7.03 -14.84 -10.53
N LYS A 124 -5.79 -15.13 -10.91
CA LYS A 124 -5.41 -16.37 -11.59
C LYS A 124 -4.15 -16.97 -10.97
N LYS A 125 -3.92 -18.26 -11.22
CA LYS A 125 -2.65 -18.92 -10.89
C LYS A 125 -1.49 -18.30 -11.65
N GLU A 126 -1.75 -17.88 -12.89
CA GLU A 126 -0.80 -17.17 -13.75
C GLU A 126 -1.46 -15.89 -14.27
N LYS A 127 -0.70 -14.78 -14.31
CA LYS A 127 -1.16 -13.49 -14.82
C LYS A 127 -1.74 -13.66 -16.24
N GLY A 128 -2.90 -13.07 -16.49
CA GLY A 128 -3.44 -13.00 -17.85
C GLY A 128 -4.92 -12.67 -17.90
N LEU A 129 -5.50 -12.90 -19.07
CA LEU A 129 -6.90 -12.61 -19.34
C LEU A 129 -7.82 -13.77 -18.97
N ILE A 130 -9.06 -13.45 -18.63
CA ILE A 130 -10.16 -14.38 -18.35
C ILE A 130 -11.42 -13.82 -19.01
N GLU A 131 -12.19 -14.67 -19.66
CA GLU A 131 -13.54 -14.34 -20.12
C GLU A 131 -14.54 -14.65 -19.02
N MET A 132 -15.31 -13.64 -18.59
CA MET A 132 -16.32 -13.82 -17.56
C MET A 132 -17.50 -12.87 -17.78
N PHE A 133 -18.73 -13.41 -17.78
CA PHE A 133 -19.96 -12.64 -17.99
C PHE A 133 -19.96 -11.79 -19.29
N GLY A 134 -19.32 -12.28 -20.35
CA GLY A 134 -19.20 -11.54 -21.61
C GLY A 134 -18.19 -10.39 -21.59
N HIS A 135 -17.35 -10.33 -20.56
CA HIS A 135 -16.28 -9.36 -20.41
C HIS A 135 -14.92 -10.04 -20.29
N THR A 136 -13.93 -9.48 -20.96
CA THR A 136 -12.52 -9.85 -20.79
C THR A 136 -11.94 -9.09 -19.59
N LEU A 137 -11.47 -9.83 -18.59
CA LEU A 137 -10.87 -9.27 -17.37
C LEU A 137 -9.38 -9.57 -17.30
N PHE A 138 -8.58 -8.56 -16.95
CA PHE A 138 -7.17 -8.77 -16.61
C PHE A 138 -7.02 -9.18 -15.14
N CYS A 139 -6.35 -10.31 -14.92
CA CYS A 139 -6.15 -10.87 -13.59
C CYS A 139 -4.66 -11.06 -13.29
N HIS A 140 -4.23 -10.53 -12.15
CA HIS A 140 -2.93 -10.84 -11.58
C HIS A 140 -2.90 -12.27 -10.98
N CYS A 141 -1.69 -12.81 -10.87
CA CYS A 141 -1.34 -13.85 -9.91
C CYS A 141 -0.66 -13.22 -8.66
N PRO A 142 -0.51 -13.96 -7.55
CA PRO A 142 0.09 -13.42 -6.31
C PRO A 142 1.43 -12.71 -6.53
N GLU A 143 2.29 -13.28 -7.36
CA GLU A 143 3.65 -12.78 -7.61
C GLU A 143 3.61 -11.44 -8.34
N THR A 144 2.81 -11.34 -9.40
CA THR A 144 2.68 -10.09 -10.17
C THR A 144 1.94 -9.00 -9.39
N TRP A 145 0.98 -9.39 -8.53
CA TRP A 145 0.32 -8.46 -7.63
C TRP A 145 1.30 -7.89 -6.60
N ALA A 146 2.11 -8.74 -5.97
CA ALA A 146 3.13 -8.33 -5.01
C ALA A 146 4.17 -7.41 -5.65
N ALA A 147 4.69 -7.77 -6.82
CA ALA A 147 5.68 -6.98 -7.54
C ALA A 147 5.17 -5.58 -7.96
N MET A 148 3.89 -5.46 -8.32
CA MET A 148 3.27 -4.17 -8.63
C MET A 148 3.31 -3.24 -7.40
N TRP A 149 2.91 -3.74 -6.23
CA TRP A 149 2.87 -2.92 -5.02
C TRP A 149 4.26 -2.64 -4.44
N ASP A 150 5.12 -3.66 -4.34
CA ASP A 150 6.46 -3.58 -3.78
C ASP A 150 7.53 -3.57 -4.89
N GLY A 151 7.80 -2.37 -5.41
CA GLY A 151 8.80 -2.11 -6.45
C GLY A 151 8.33 -1.14 -7.53
N VAL A 152 7.02 -1.04 -7.80
CA VAL A 152 6.47 -0.13 -8.83
C VAL A 152 5.59 0.98 -8.23
N VAL A 153 4.63 0.64 -7.36
CA VAL A 153 3.79 1.63 -6.67
C VAL A 153 4.53 2.25 -5.49
N PHE A 154 5.12 1.40 -4.64
CA PHE A 154 6.01 1.81 -3.57
C PHE A 154 7.46 1.46 -3.89
N ALA A 155 8.38 2.20 -3.27
CA ALA A 155 9.79 1.85 -3.31
C ALA A 155 9.99 0.46 -2.68
N LYS A 156 10.88 -0.35 -3.29
CA LYS A 156 11.11 -1.73 -2.88
C LYS A 156 11.50 -1.81 -1.40
N GLY A 157 10.85 -2.69 -0.66
CA GLY A 157 11.11 -2.92 0.77
C GLY A 157 10.49 -1.90 1.72
N THR A 158 9.68 -0.95 1.22
CA THR A 158 8.98 0.04 2.07
C THR A 158 7.57 -0.38 2.48
N VAL A 159 7.09 -1.50 1.94
CA VAL A 159 5.81 -2.10 2.26
C VAL A 159 5.94 -3.62 2.38
N ARG A 160 5.11 -4.24 3.23
CA ARG A 160 4.88 -5.68 3.22
C ARG A 160 3.63 -5.97 2.40
N VAL A 161 3.75 -6.88 1.44
CA VAL A 161 2.60 -7.36 0.65
C VAL A 161 2.31 -8.80 1.03
N ASP A 162 1.18 -9.00 1.69
CA ASP A 162 0.63 -10.33 1.98
C ASP A 162 -0.43 -10.61 0.92
N VAL A 163 -0.25 -11.66 0.12
CA VAL A 163 -1.19 -12.03 -0.95
C VAL A 163 -1.27 -13.53 -1.09
N LYS A 164 -2.49 -14.04 -1.26
CA LYS A 164 -2.75 -15.45 -1.50
C LYS A 164 -3.89 -15.64 -2.49
N LEU A 165 -3.81 -16.71 -3.26
CA LEU A 165 -4.90 -17.15 -4.09
C LEU A 165 -5.79 -18.12 -3.28
N GLN A 166 -7.09 -17.90 -3.30
CA GLN A 166 -8.06 -18.76 -2.64
C GLN A 166 -9.12 -19.22 -3.63
N GLU A 167 -9.31 -20.53 -3.72
CA GLU A 167 -10.51 -21.09 -4.34
C GLU A 167 -11.69 -20.79 -3.42
N LYS A 168 -12.67 -20.04 -3.93
CA LYS A 168 -13.99 -20.00 -3.32
C LYS A 168 -14.98 -20.61 -4.28
N ARG A 169 -15.71 -21.62 -3.80
CA ARG A 169 -16.97 -22.01 -4.44
C ARG A 169 -17.89 -20.78 -4.38
N PRO A 170 -18.54 -20.39 -5.49
CA PRO A 170 -19.51 -19.31 -5.44
C PRO A 170 -20.52 -19.58 -4.33
N SER A 171 -20.66 -18.66 -3.37
CA SER A 171 -21.65 -18.76 -2.29
C SER A 171 -23.08 -18.51 -2.80
N MET A 172 -23.21 -17.95 -4.01
CA MET A 172 -24.45 -17.86 -4.74
C MET A 172 -24.41 -18.91 -5.84
N GLU A 173 -25.43 -19.76 -5.90
CA GLU A 173 -25.83 -20.37 -7.16
C GLU A 173 -26.13 -19.22 -8.12
N LEU A 174 -25.17 -18.91 -8.99
CA LEU A 174 -25.38 -17.93 -10.05
C LEU A 174 -26.54 -18.46 -10.89
N SER A 175 -27.61 -17.68 -10.99
CA SER A 175 -28.80 -18.13 -11.72
C SER A 175 -28.42 -18.49 -13.18
N PRO A 176 -29.11 -19.45 -13.82
CA PRO A 176 -28.83 -19.85 -15.21
C PRO A 176 -28.84 -18.70 -16.22
N LYS A 177 -29.51 -17.59 -15.88
CA LYS A 177 -29.56 -16.36 -16.68
C LYS A 177 -28.26 -15.55 -16.64
N VAL A 178 -27.44 -15.73 -15.61
CA VAL A 178 -26.15 -15.06 -15.39
C VAL A 178 -24.98 -15.93 -15.86
N THR A 179 -25.10 -17.26 -15.77
CA THR A 179 -24.08 -18.22 -16.21
C THR A 179 -24.22 -18.67 -17.66
N GLY A 180 -24.90 -17.89 -18.52
CA GLY A 180 -25.36 -18.28 -19.87
C GLY A 180 -24.70 -19.55 -20.45
N ASN A 181 -25.42 -20.68 -20.43
CA ASN A 181 -24.99 -22.00 -20.93
C ASN A 181 -23.54 -22.45 -20.61
N ILE A 182 -22.90 -21.94 -19.57
CA ILE A 182 -21.62 -22.43 -19.09
C ILE A 182 -21.88 -23.82 -18.48
N PRO A 183 -21.30 -24.91 -19.02
CA PRO A 183 -21.43 -26.24 -18.43
C PRO A 183 -21.05 -26.20 -16.95
N ALA A 184 -21.72 -26.95 -16.09
CA ALA A 184 -21.43 -26.99 -14.64
C ALA A 184 -19.95 -27.31 -14.32
N GLU A 185 -19.25 -27.94 -15.26
CA GLU A 185 -17.81 -28.25 -15.26
C GLU A 185 -16.91 -27.00 -15.45
N GLU A 186 -17.41 -25.97 -16.15
CA GLU A 186 -16.76 -24.66 -16.38
C GLU A 186 -17.14 -23.58 -15.36
N ALA A 187 -18.12 -23.85 -14.48
CA ALA A 187 -18.29 -23.12 -13.22
C ALA A 187 -17.14 -23.44 -12.22
N LYS A 188 -15.92 -23.57 -12.75
CA LYS A 188 -14.67 -23.84 -12.05
C LYS A 188 -14.53 -22.79 -10.96
N ALA A 189 -14.11 -23.25 -9.79
CA ALA A 189 -13.90 -22.43 -8.61
C ALA A 189 -13.28 -21.09 -9.00
N MET A 190 -13.99 -20.00 -8.69
CA MET A 190 -13.45 -18.67 -8.89
C MET A 190 -12.26 -18.52 -7.94
N MET A 191 -11.14 -18.14 -8.52
CA MET A 191 -9.92 -17.87 -7.79
C MET A 191 -9.94 -16.43 -7.33
N TRP A 192 -9.83 -16.23 -6.03
CA TRP A 192 -9.80 -14.91 -5.43
C TRP A 192 -8.40 -14.61 -4.94
N LEU A 193 -7.81 -13.53 -5.43
CA LEU A 193 -6.68 -12.91 -4.76
C LEU A 193 -7.19 -12.23 -3.50
N VAL A 194 -6.71 -12.67 -2.35
CA VAL A 194 -6.92 -12.01 -1.05
C VAL A 194 -5.59 -11.41 -0.64
N TRP A 195 -5.58 -10.11 -0.35
CA TRP A 195 -4.32 -9.37 -0.21
C TRP A 195 -4.40 -8.18 0.74
N SER A 196 -3.23 -7.78 1.23
CA SER A 196 -2.98 -6.54 1.95
C SER A 196 -1.59 -5.98 1.63
N VAL A 197 -1.47 -4.66 1.60
CA VAL A 197 -0.21 -3.92 1.45
C VAL A 197 -0.09 -3.00 2.65
N THR A 198 0.91 -3.26 3.49
CA THR A 198 1.10 -2.59 4.78
C THR A 198 2.38 -1.76 4.76
N ARG A 199 2.31 -0.50 5.20
CA ARG A 199 3.49 0.36 5.44
C ARG A 199 4.40 -0.26 6.50
N LEU A 200 5.70 -0.27 6.23
CA LEU A 200 6.74 -0.70 7.17
C LEU A 200 7.34 0.49 7.92
#